data_AF-A0A949G255-F1
#
_entry.id   AF-A0A949G255-F1
#
_cell.length_a   1.000
_cell.length_b   1.000
_cell.length_c   1.000
_cell.angle_alpha   90.00
_cell.angle_beta   90.00
_cell.angle_gamma   90.00
#
_symmetry.space_group_name_H-M   'P 1'
#
loop_
_entity.id
_entity.type
_entity.pdbx_description
1 polymer ?
#
loop_
_entity_poly.entity_id
_entity_poly.type
_entity_poly.pdbx_seq_one_letter_code
_entity_poly.pdbx_strand_id
1 'polypeptide(L)'
;MARAEMFQDNQRESQIAAFLGLTPSEHRAGEDATDSAGNAFELKSVSNSQVTTGRDVGVHTIEKWRKVYWVVAVGTQDENKRLQVTALFVAHPKQLEAWFGSLEALLKEEELRYMRVLRAA
;
A
#
# COMPACT_ATOMS: atom_id res chain seq x y z
N MET A 1 -21.37 -4.51 -5.71
CA MET A 1 -20.21 -4.15 -6.55
C MET A 1 -18.86 -4.39 -5.85
N ALA A 2 -18.69 -4.18 -4.54
CA ALA A 2 -17.39 -4.27 -3.83
C ALA A 2 -16.63 -5.61 -3.88
N ARG A 3 -17.31 -6.74 -4.12
CA ARG A 3 -16.72 -8.09 -4.05
C ARG A 3 -15.81 -8.44 -5.24
N ALA A 4 -16.02 -7.81 -6.40
CA ALA A 4 -15.24 -8.09 -7.61
C ALA A 4 -13.89 -7.34 -7.61
N GLU A 5 -13.87 -6.08 -7.14
CA GLU A 5 -12.63 -5.30 -6.98
C GLU A 5 -11.72 -5.93 -5.91
N MET A 6 -12.28 -6.32 -4.76
CA MET A 6 -11.52 -7.01 -3.70
C MET A 6 -10.86 -8.31 -4.16
N PHE A 7 -11.51 -9.07 -5.05
CA PHE A 7 -10.93 -10.30 -5.58
C PHE A 7 -9.77 -10.00 -6.55
N GLN A 8 -9.90 -8.92 -7.32
CA GLN A 8 -8.86 -8.50 -8.27
C GLN A 8 -7.62 -7.96 -7.58
N ASP A 9 -7.76 -7.17 -6.51
CA ASP A 9 -6.61 -6.60 -5.78
C ASP A 9 -5.78 -7.71 -5.11
N ASN A 10 -6.45 -8.61 -4.39
CA ASN A 10 -5.82 -9.76 -3.77
C ASN A 10 -5.07 -10.65 -4.80
N GLN A 11 -5.62 -10.80 -6.01
CA GLN A 11 -5.00 -11.60 -7.07
C GLN A 11 -3.72 -10.94 -7.61
N ARG A 12 -3.65 -9.61 -7.66
CA ARG A 12 -2.45 -8.87 -8.09
C ARG A 12 -1.36 -8.92 -7.02
N GLU A 13 -1.70 -8.69 -5.76
CA GLU A 13 -0.77 -8.80 -4.64
C GLU A 13 -0.18 -10.21 -4.53
N SER A 14 -1.02 -11.25 -4.69
CA SER A 14 -0.55 -12.65 -4.70
C SER A 14 0.43 -12.94 -5.85
N GLN A 15 0.21 -12.36 -7.03
CA GLN A 15 1.14 -12.50 -8.16
C GLN A 15 2.48 -11.81 -7.88
N ILE A 16 2.45 -10.62 -7.27
CA ILE A 16 3.66 -9.89 -6.88
C ILE A 16 4.45 -10.68 -5.81
N ALA A 17 3.76 -11.19 -4.79
CA ALA A 17 4.38 -12.00 -3.74
C ALA A 17 5.06 -13.26 -4.34
N ALA A 18 4.35 -13.97 -5.23
CA ALA A 18 4.91 -15.14 -5.91
C ALA A 18 6.13 -14.80 -6.77
N PHE A 19 6.11 -13.67 -7.48
CA PHE A 19 7.25 -13.21 -8.29
C PHE A 19 8.50 -12.93 -7.45
N LEU A 20 8.32 -12.45 -6.22
CA LEU A 20 9.40 -12.09 -5.31
C LEU A 20 9.77 -13.21 -4.31
N GLY A 21 9.10 -14.36 -4.36
CA GLY A 21 9.31 -15.44 -3.39
C GLY A 21 8.86 -15.07 -1.96
N LEU A 22 7.90 -14.16 -1.83
CA LEU A 22 7.33 -13.75 -0.55
C LEU A 22 6.15 -14.64 -0.16
N THR A 23 5.92 -14.76 1.14
CA THR A 23 4.75 -15.45 1.71
C THR A 23 3.63 -14.42 1.91
N PRO A 24 2.49 -14.53 1.20
CA PRO A 24 1.36 -13.62 1.39
C PRO A 24 0.78 -13.74 2.81
N SER A 25 0.36 -12.62 3.38
CA SER A 25 -0.35 -12.62 4.66
C SER A 25 -1.79 -13.08 4.49
N GLU A 26 -2.31 -13.85 5.44
CA GLU A 26 -3.73 -14.24 5.48
C GLU A 26 -4.62 -13.12 6.05
N HIS A 27 -4.04 -12.10 6.68
CA HIS A 27 -4.75 -11.06 7.42
C HIS A 27 -4.65 -9.68 6.73
N ARG A 28 -5.79 -9.15 6.28
CA ARG A 28 -5.89 -7.84 5.59
C ARG A 28 -5.51 -6.61 6.41
N ALA A 29 -5.41 -6.72 7.73
CA ALA A 29 -5.08 -5.59 8.60
C ALA A 29 -3.56 -5.38 8.77
N GLY A 30 -2.76 -6.42 8.47
CA GLY A 30 -1.31 -6.43 8.62
C GLY A 30 -0.57 -6.10 7.32
N GLU A 31 0.73 -6.36 7.30
CA GLU A 31 1.54 -6.39 6.08
C GLU A 31 0.96 -7.33 5.02
N ASP A 32 1.22 -7.04 3.75
CA ASP A 32 0.68 -7.78 2.62
C ASP A 32 1.45 -9.09 2.40
N ALA A 33 2.76 -9.10 2.67
CA ALA A 33 3.60 -10.29 2.57
C ALA A 33 4.84 -10.23 3.48
N THR A 34 5.48 -11.39 3.69
CA THR A 34 6.74 -11.53 4.45
C THR A 34 7.78 -12.34 3.68
N ASP A 35 9.06 -12.06 3.89
CA ASP A 35 10.15 -12.91 3.40
C ASP A 35 10.55 -13.99 4.43
N SER A 36 11.48 -14.87 4.06
CA SER A 36 11.96 -15.95 4.93
C SER A 36 12.76 -15.46 6.15
N ALA A 37 13.22 -14.21 6.15
CA ALA A 37 13.88 -13.57 7.28
C ALA A 37 12.89 -12.84 8.21
N GLY A 38 11.60 -12.83 7.87
CA GLY A 38 10.55 -12.15 8.63
C GLY A 38 10.43 -10.66 8.34
N ASN A 39 11.06 -10.14 7.28
CA ASN A 39 10.83 -8.76 6.86
C ASN A 39 9.42 -8.64 6.26
N ALA A 40 8.70 -7.62 6.68
CA ALA A 40 7.35 -7.32 6.23
C ALA A 40 7.35 -6.39 5.01
N PHE A 41 6.40 -6.61 4.11
CA PHE A 41 6.24 -5.89 2.85
C PHE A 41 4.80 -5.39 2.67
N GLU A 42 4.67 -4.13 2.26
CA GLU A 42 3.47 -3.57 1.65
C GLU A 42 3.59 -3.72 0.12
N LEU A 43 2.59 -4.34 -0.52
CA LEU A 43 2.54 -4.59 -1.95
C LEU A 43 1.53 -3.65 -2.61
N LYS A 44 1.93 -3.03 -3.72
CA LYS A 44 1.07 -2.19 -4.55
C LYS A 44 1.29 -2.49 -6.02
N SER A 45 0.23 -2.34 -6.81
CA SER A 45 0.27 -2.47 -8.27
C SER A 45 -0.32 -1.24 -8.93
N VAL A 46 0.29 -0.74 -10.00
CA VAL A 46 -0.19 0.45 -10.72
C VAL A 46 -0.16 0.24 -12.23
N SER A 47 -1.21 0.68 -12.92
CA SER A 47 -1.33 0.59 -14.38
C SER A 47 -0.83 1.85 -15.12
N ASN A 48 -0.88 3.02 -14.48
CA ASN A 48 -0.57 4.32 -15.09
C ASN A 48 0.40 5.17 -14.23
N SER A 49 1.38 4.54 -13.58
CA SER A 49 2.40 5.21 -12.74
C SER A 49 1.88 5.97 -11.50
N GLN A 50 0.59 5.85 -11.16
CA GLN A 50 0.03 6.43 -9.93
C GLN A 50 -0.19 5.34 -8.89
N VAL A 51 0.51 5.46 -7.76
CA VAL A 51 0.31 4.62 -6.57
C VAL A 51 -0.82 5.23 -5.76
N THR A 52 -1.91 4.49 -5.58
CA THR A 52 -2.95 4.87 -4.62
C THR A 52 -2.58 4.31 -3.25
N THR A 53 -2.61 5.18 -2.26
CA THR A 53 -2.64 4.78 -0.86
C THR A 53 -4.10 4.65 -0.42
N GLY A 54 -4.40 3.73 0.51
CA GLY A 54 -5.76 3.31 0.88
C GLY A 54 -6.79 4.44 1.11
N ARG A 55 -8.08 4.10 1.15
CA ARG A 55 -9.16 5.09 1.31
C ARG A 55 -9.18 5.73 2.71
N ASP A 56 -8.72 4.99 3.73
CA ASP A 56 -8.68 5.41 5.13
C ASP A 56 -7.22 5.53 5.62
N VAL A 57 -6.51 6.57 5.18
CA VAL A 57 -5.14 6.85 5.67
C VAL A 57 -5.22 7.76 6.89
N GLY A 58 -4.77 7.25 8.04
CA GLY A 58 -4.53 8.04 9.24
C GLY A 58 -3.04 8.08 9.62
N VAL A 59 -2.71 8.84 10.66
CA VAL A 59 -1.33 8.88 11.20
C VAL A 59 -0.84 7.47 11.58
N HIS A 60 -1.71 6.65 12.17
CA HIS A 60 -1.42 5.25 12.51
C HIS A 60 -1.07 4.39 11.28
N THR A 61 -1.63 4.69 10.11
CA THR A 61 -1.30 4.02 8.84
C THR A 61 0.13 4.35 8.43
N ILE A 62 0.54 5.61 8.56
CA ILE A 62 1.90 6.05 8.25
C ILE A 62 2.91 5.41 9.21
N GLU A 63 2.58 5.30 10.50
CA GLU A 63 3.41 4.61 11.48
C GLU A 63 3.65 3.13 11.14
N LYS A 64 2.65 2.46 10.57
CA LYS A 64 2.79 1.10 10.03
C LYS A 64 3.72 1.10 8.81
N TRP A 65 3.50 2.01 7.85
CA TRP A 65 4.29 2.06 6.62
C TRP A 65 5.78 2.32 6.85
N ARG A 66 6.15 3.02 7.91
CA ARG A 66 7.55 3.22 8.32
C ARG A 66 8.25 1.94 8.79
N LYS A 67 7.52 0.85 9.04
CA LYS A 67 8.05 -0.41 9.58
C LYS A 67 8.20 -1.51 8.52
N VAL A 68 7.70 -1.29 7.30
CA VAL A 68 7.64 -2.30 6.25
C VAL A 68 8.37 -1.83 5.01
N TYR A 69 8.93 -2.77 4.25
CA TYR A 69 9.40 -2.51 2.91
C TYR A 69 8.22 -2.27 1.98
N TRP A 70 8.44 -1.52 0.91
CA TRP A 70 7.43 -1.27 -0.11
C TRP A 70 7.84 -1.90 -1.41
N VAL A 71 6.89 -2.58 -2.04
CA VAL A 71 7.00 -3.06 -3.41
C VAL A 71 5.92 -2.41 -4.26
N VAL A 72 6.35 -1.76 -5.34
CA VAL A 72 5.45 -1.20 -6.35
C VAL A 72 5.70 -1.91 -7.67
N ALA A 73 4.74 -2.72 -8.10
CA ALA A 73 4.74 -3.32 -9.42
C ALA A 73 4.02 -2.39 -10.42
N VAL A 74 4.70 -2.05 -11.51
CA VAL A 74 4.13 -1.32 -12.64
C VAL A 74 3.81 -2.32 -13.73
N GLY A 75 2.60 -2.26 -14.28
CA GLY A 75 2.20 -3.21 -15.30
C GLY A 75 0.74 -3.08 -15.72
N THR A 76 0.39 -3.74 -16.82
CA THR A 76 -0.99 -3.81 -17.31
C THR A 76 -1.62 -5.15 -16.97
N GLN A 77 -2.93 -5.27 -17.14
CA GLN A 77 -3.60 -6.56 -17.10
C GLN A 77 -3.76 -7.11 -18.52
N ASP A 78 -3.53 -8.41 -18.68
CA ASP A 78 -3.88 -9.11 -19.92
C ASP A 78 -5.37 -9.47 -19.98
N GLU A 79 -5.79 -10.09 -21.08
CA GLU A 79 -7.16 -10.57 -21.31
C GLU A 79 -7.66 -11.55 -20.23
N ASN A 80 -6.74 -12.21 -19.52
CA ASN A 80 -7.01 -13.14 -18.43
C ASN A 80 -6.89 -12.48 -17.04
N LYS A 81 -6.81 -11.14 -16.99
CA LYS A 81 -6.65 -10.33 -15.76
C LYS A 81 -5.35 -10.60 -14.99
N ARG A 82 -4.36 -11.23 -15.62
CA ARG A 82 -3.04 -11.43 -15.01
C ARG A 82 -2.23 -10.15 -15.11
N LEU A 83 -1.50 -9.84 -14.05
CA LEU A 83 -0.64 -8.68 -14.02
C LEU A 83 0.61 -8.95 -14.86
N GLN A 84 0.75 -8.22 -15.95
CA GLN A 84 1.93 -8.20 -16.80
C GLN A 84 2.87 -7.11 -16.28
N VAL A 85 3.75 -7.51 -15.36
CA VAL A 85 4.71 -6.60 -14.70
C VAL A 85 5.76 -6.16 -15.71
N THR A 86 5.90 -4.85 -15.91
CA THR A 86 6.92 -4.23 -16.77
C THR A 86 8.07 -3.63 -15.95
N ALA A 87 7.80 -3.23 -14.71
CA ALA A 87 8.82 -2.78 -13.77
C ALA A 87 8.42 -3.10 -12.32
N LEU A 88 9.42 -3.27 -11.47
CA LEU A 88 9.23 -3.50 -10.05
C LEU A 88 10.20 -2.62 -9.26
N PHE A 89 9.66 -1.86 -8.32
CA PHE A 89 10.42 -0.98 -7.44
C PHE A 89 10.33 -1.49 -6.01
N VAL A 90 11.48 -1.59 -5.34
CA VAL A 90 11.56 -1.94 -3.92
C VAL A 90 12.15 -0.76 -3.17
N ALA A 91 11.50 -0.34 -2.09
CA ALA A 91 11.97 0.75 -1.25
C ALA A 91 12.03 0.31 0.22
N HIS A 92 13.16 0.61 0.86
CA HIS A 92 13.28 0.61 2.31
C HIS A 92 12.49 1.81 2.86
N PRO A 93 11.77 1.70 4.00
CA PRO A 93 10.92 2.77 4.53
C PRO A 93 11.66 4.11 4.72
N LYS A 94 12.94 4.07 5.13
CA LYS A 94 13.83 5.26 5.18
C LYS A 94 13.91 6.05 3.88
N GLN A 95 13.82 5.40 2.71
CA GLN A 95 13.83 6.08 1.41
C GLN A 95 12.52 6.83 1.14
N LEU A 96 11.44 6.44 1.81
CA LEU A 96 10.12 7.02 1.69
C LEU A 96 9.82 8.06 2.78
N GLU A 97 10.74 8.30 3.72
CA GLU A 97 10.48 9.11 4.91
C GLU A 97 10.06 10.55 4.59
N ALA A 98 10.66 11.16 3.56
CA ALA A 98 10.29 12.50 3.13
C ALA A 98 8.81 12.59 2.71
N TRP A 99 8.31 11.54 2.04
CA TRP A 99 6.91 11.44 1.65
C TRP A 99 5.99 11.12 2.82
N PHE A 100 6.42 10.22 3.73
CA PHE A 100 5.67 9.95 4.96
C PHE A 100 5.50 11.21 5.83
N GLY A 101 6.57 11.99 5.99
CA GLY A 101 6.52 13.24 6.75
C GLY A 101 5.57 14.27 6.14
N SER A 102 5.54 14.41 4.81
CA SER A 102 4.63 15.35 4.15
C SER A 102 3.16 14.92 4.27
N LEU A 103 2.87 13.63 4.11
CA LEU A 103 1.52 13.08 4.33
C LEU A 103 1.06 13.23 5.78
N GLU A 104 1.94 12.95 6.73
CA GLU A 104 1.60 13.07 8.15
C GLU A 104 1.29 14.51 8.55
N ALA A 105 2.04 15.47 8.03
CA ALA A 105 1.75 16.89 8.23
C ALA A 105 0.38 17.29 7.68
N LEU A 106 0.06 16.84 6.45
CA LEU A 106 -1.24 17.10 5.82
C LEU A 106 -2.40 16.53 6.66
N LEU A 107 -2.29 15.27 7.08
CA LEU A 107 -3.34 14.61 7.88
C LEU A 107 -3.57 15.31 9.22
N LYS A 108 -2.49 15.75 9.88
CA LYS A 108 -2.57 16.50 11.15
C LYS A 108 -3.25 17.86 10.95
N GLU A 109 -2.98 18.54 9.84
CA GLU A 109 -3.65 19.80 9.50
C GLU A 109 -5.16 19.60 9.26
N GLU A 110 -5.53 18.56 8.52
CA GLU A 110 -6.92 18.20 8.28
C GLU A 110 -7.65 17.83 9.57
N GLU A 111 -7.04 17.01 10.43
CA GLU A 111 -7.60 16.66 11.75
C GLU A 111 -7.87 17.91 12.60
N LEU A 112 -6.92 18.85 12.66
CA LEU A 112 -7.11 20.12 13.35
C LEU A 112 -8.28 20.93 12.77
N ARG A 113 -8.47 20.90 11.45
CA ARG A 113 -9.59 21.58 10.78
C ARG A 113 -10.93 20.94 11.15
N TYR A 114 -11.02 19.61 11.15
CA TYR A 114 -12.22 18.89 11.58
C TYR A 114 -12.55 19.15 13.05
N MET A 115 -11.55 19.13 13.92
CA MET A 115 -11.73 19.37 15.35
C MET A 115 -12.22 20.80 15.65
N ARG A 116 -11.88 21.80 14.83
CA ARG A 116 -12.44 23.16 14.94
C ARG A 116 -13.94 23.19 14.63
N VAL A 117 -14.38 22.43 13.63
CA VAL A 117 -15.81 22.34 13.27
C VAL A 117 -16.59 21.67 14.41
N LEU A 118 -16.07 20.55 14.95
CA LEU A 118 -16.73 19.82 16.04
C LEU A 118 -16.82 20.64 17.34
N ARG A 119 -15.87 21.54 17.61
CA ARG A 119 -15.89 22.43 18.78
C ARG A 119 -16.79 23.66 18.60
N ALA A 120 -17.24 23.94 17.39
CA ALA A 120 -18.11 25.06 17.07
C ALA A 120 -19.60 24.66 16.96
N ALA A 121 -19.91 23.37 17.06
CA ALA A 121 -21.25 22.79 17.14
C ALA A 121 -21.67 22.55 18.59
#